data_AF-A0A9W7NH43-F1
#
_entry.id   AF-A0A9W7NH43-F1
#
_cell.length_a   1.000
_cell.length_b   1.000
_cell.length_c   1.000
_cell.angle_alpha   90.00
_cell.angle_beta   90.00
_cell.angle_gamma   90.00
#
_symmetry.space_group_name_H-M   'P 1'
#
loop_
_entity.id
_entity.type
_entity.pdbx_description
1 polymer ?
#
loop_
_entity_poly.entity_id
_entity_poly.type
_entity_poly.pdbx_seq_one_letter_code
_entity_poly.pdbx_strand_id
1 'polypeptide(L)'
;MRDHPFRPVNTVPTDVVQPVSAHPLPSRREPDVQLAAMVPQSVKRAVRRRAEEEGTTVRSILLRALKHAGIAEVDEAEIADRRIAAGAERSGLWRAARSR
;
A
#
# COMPACT_ATOMS: atom_id res chain seq x y z
N MET A 1 6.56 10.25 61.06
CA MET A 1 6.75 8.84 60.66
C MET A 1 5.37 8.32 60.27
N ARG A 2 5.19 8.00 58.98
CA ARG A 2 3.88 7.61 58.40
C ARG A 2 3.82 6.09 58.38
N ASP A 3 3.08 5.50 59.30
CA ASP A 3 2.78 4.06 59.26
C ASP A 3 1.66 3.82 58.24
N HIS A 4 2.03 3.12 57.16
CA HIS A 4 1.11 2.69 56.11
C HIS A 4 0.48 1.34 56.49
N PRO A 5 -0.86 1.17 56.43
CA PRO A 5 -1.46 -0.14 56.65
C PRO A 5 -1.27 -1.05 55.43
N PHE A 6 -0.77 -2.26 55.69
CA PHE A 6 -0.78 -3.39 54.77
C PHE A 6 -2.20 -3.63 54.22
N ARG A 7 -2.34 -3.75 52.89
CA ARG A 7 -3.56 -4.25 52.24
C ARG A 7 -3.37 -5.72 51.88
N PRO A 8 -4.34 -6.60 52.16
CA PRO A 8 -4.24 -8.01 51.80
C PRO A 8 -4.53 -8.23 50.30
N VAL A 9 -3.95 -9.32 49.83
CA VAL A 9 -3.99 -9.91 48.48
C VAL A 9 -5.41 -10.02 47.91
N ASN A 10 -5.63 -9.42 46.73
CA ASN A 10 -6.72 -9.83 45.84
C ASN A 10 -6.23 -11.00 44.98
N THR A 11 -6.57 -12.21 45.38
CA THR A 11 -6.60 -13.39 44.50
C THR A 11 -7.79 -13.27 43.56
N VAL A 12 -7.54 -13.17 42.25
CA VAL A 12 -8.54 -13.48 41.22
C VAL A 12 -7.92 -14.52 40.29
N PRO A 13 -8.31 -15.80 40.36
CA PRO A 13 -7.94 -16.77 39.35
C PRO A 13 -9.04 -16.86 38.27
N THR A 14 -8.57 -16.83 37.02
CA THR A 14 -8.96 -17.71 35.90
C THR A 14 -10.45 -18.02 35.73
N ASP A 15 -11.08 -17.49 34.68
CA ASP A 15 -11.32 -18.22 33.42
C ASP A 15 -12.35 -17.44 32.58
N VAL A 16 -11.89 -16.66 31.60
CA VAL A 16 -12.75 -16.21 30.49
C VAL A 16 -11.90 -16.29 29.22
N VAL A 17 -11.72 -17.51 28.72
CA VAL A 17 -11.31 -17.71 27.32
C VAL A 17 -12.50 -17.31 26.45
N GLN A 18 -12.61 -16.02 26.16
CA GLN A 18 -13.38 -15.57 25.00
C GLN A 18 -12.63 -16.07 23.75
N PRO A 19 -13.26 -16.82 22.84
CA PRO A 19 -12.66 -17.06 21.54
C PRO A 19 -12.56 -15.70 20.87
N VAL A 20 -11.34 -15.15 20.82
CA VAL A 20 -11.04 -14.01 19.98
C VAL A 20 -11.34 -14.45 18.57
N SER A 21 -12.51 -14.05 18.07
CA SER A 21 -12.82 -14.06 16.64
C SER A 21 -11.58 -13.50 15.96
N ALA A 22 -10.86 -14.36 15.24
CA ALA A 22 -9.71 -13.99 14.45
C ALA A 22 -10.20 -13.12 13.31
N HIS A 23 -10.59 -11.89 13.61
CA HIS A 23 -10.55 -10.81 12.65
C HIS A 23 -9.08 -10.76 12.20
N PRO A 24 -8.78 -11.01 10.92
CA PRO A 24 -7.44 -10.77 10.44
C PRO A 24 -7.16 -9.30 10.70
N LEU A 25 -6.24 -9.03 11.63
CA LEU A 25 -5.70 -7.71 11.83
C LEU A 25 -5.25 -7.23 10.45
N PRO A 26 -5.61 -6.00 10.02
CA PRO A 26 -5.13 -5.49 8.75
C PRO A 26 -3.60 -5.53 8.82
N SER A 27 -2.98 -6.40 8.01
CA SER A 27 -1.55 -6.40 7.84
C SER A 27 -1.18 -4.97 7.47
N ARG A 28 -0.39 -4.33 8.33
CA ARG A 28 -0.04 -2.94 8.18
C ARG A 28 0.74 -2.86 6.87
N ARG A 29 0.09 -2.39 5.80
CA ARG A 29 0.68 -2.33 4.45
C ARG A 29 2.03 -1.64 4.54
N GLU A 30 3.03 -2.22 3.89
CA GLU A 30 4.36 -1.63 3.84
C GLU A 30 4.27 -0.22 3.25
N PRO A 31 5.02 0.75 3.80
CA PRO A 31 4.99 2.11 3.29
C PRO A 31 5.55 2.16 1.87
N ASP A 32 4.86 2.90 0.98
CA ASP A 32 5.34 3.16 -0.39
C ASP A 32 6.69 3.90 -0.33
N VAL A 33 7.71 3.35 -0.99
CA VAL A 33 9.02 4.01 -1.22
C VAL A 33 9.28 4.20 -2.71
N GLN A 34 10.16 5.15 -3.06
CA GLN A 34 10.51 5.40 -4.47
C GLN A 34 11.58 4.43 -4.95
N LEU A 35 11.33 3.79 -6.09
CA LEU A 35 12.33 3.06 -6.86
C LEU A 35 12.81 3.95 -8.01
N ALA A 36 14.10 4.28 -8.04
CA ALA A 36 14.70 5.15 -9.04
C ALA A 36 15.91 4.47 -9.71
N ALA A 37 15.99 4.58 -11.04
CA ALA A 37 17.11 4.11 -11.84
C ALA A 37 17.36 5.05 -13.02
N MET A 38 18.63 5.20 -13.40
CA MET A 38 18.98 5.88 -14.64
C MET A 38 18.68 4.97 -15.83
N VAL A 39 17.95 5.49 -16.81
CA VAL A 39 17.58 4.76 -18.03
C VAL A 39 17.72 5.67 -19.25
N PRO A 40 17.92 5.11 -20.45
CA PRO A 40 17.82 5.90 -21.68
C PRO A 40 16.47 6.61 -21.81
N GLN A 41 16.47 7.81 -22.41
CA GLN A 41 15.25 8.59 -22.58
C GLN A 41 14.18 7.84 -23.39
N SER A 42 14.59 7.04 -24.36
CA SER A 42 13.71 6.19 -25.16
C SER A 42 12.93 5.18 -24.29
N VAL A 43 13.60 4.55 -23.31
CA VAL A 43 12.98 3.60 -22.37
C VAL A 43 11.94 4.31 -21.52
N LYS A 44 12.28 5.47 -20.94
CA LYS A 44 11.32 6.28 -20.16
C LYS A 44 10.08 6.65 -20.98
N ARG A 45 10.25 7.02 -22.26
CA ARG A 45 9.14 7.34 -23.16
C ARG A 45 8.28 6.11 -23.45
N ALA A 46 8.90 4.96 -23.74
CA ALA A 46 8.19 3.71 -24.04
C ALA A 46 7.33 3.24 -22.85
N VAL A 47 7.88 3.26 -21.64
CA VAL A 47 7.15 2.87 -20.42
C VAL A 47 5.95 3.78 -20.17
N ARG A 48 6.10 5.10 -20.34
CA ARG A 48 4.98 6.05 -20.19
C ARG A 48 3.89 5.83 -21.22
N ARG A 49 4.27 5.70 -22.49
CA ARG A 49 3.32 5.46 -23.58
C ARG A 49 2.53 4.17 -23.34
N ARG A 50 3.20 3.11 -22.89
CA ARG A 50 2.53 1.85 -22.54
C ARG A 50 1.51 2.00 -21.41
N ALA A 51 1.86 2.74 -20.35
CA ALA A 51 0.93 3.01 -19.27
C ALA A 51 -0.32 3.78 -19.76
N GLU A 52 -0.12 4.76 -20.64
CA GLU A 52 -1.21 5.51 -21.28
C GLU A 52 -2.10 4.61 -22.17
N GLU A 53 -1.50 3.76 -23.01
CA GLU A 53 -2.19 2.80 -23.88
C GLU A 53 -3.05 1.79 -23.07
N GLU A 54 -2.55 1.33 -21.92
CA GLU A 54 -3.26 0.39 -21.04
C GLU A 54 -4.25 1.08 -20.07
N GLY A 55 -4.32 2.42 -20.06
CA GLY A 55 -5.13 3.17 -19.10
C GLY A 55 -4.70 2.95 -17.64
N THR A 56 -3.40 2.73 -17.41
CA THR A 56 -2.83 2.39 -16.11
C THR A 56 -1.67 3.33 -15.76
N THR A 57 -0.95 3.09 -14.66
CA THR A 57 0.17 3.93 -14.23
C THR A 57 1.53 3.29 -14.48
N VAL A 58 2.59 4.09 -14.50
CA VAL A 58 3.96 3.57 -14.58
C VAL A 58 4.27 2.62 -13.41
N ARG A 59 3.68 2.87 -12.23
CA ARG A 59 3.82 1.99 -11.05
C ARG A 59 3.28 0.59 -11.33
N SER A 60 2.07 0.46 -11.86
CA SER A 60 1.49 -0.87 -12.14
C SER A 60 2.27 -1.61 -13.22
N ILE A 61 2.75 -0.92 -14.26
CA ILE A 61 3.65 -1.50 -15.26
C ILE A 61 4.93 -2.03 -14.61
N LEU A 62 5.58 -1.25 -13.75
CA LEU A 62 6.80 -1.66 -13.06
C LEU A 62 6.56 -2.84 -12.12
N LEU A 63 5.52 -2.79 -11.28
CA LEU A 63 5.20 -3.86 -10.36
C LEU A 63 4.87 -5.18 -11.09
N ARG A 64 4.11 -5.11 -12.19
CA ARG A 64 3.83 -6.28 -13.03
C ARG A 64 5.10 -6.85 -13.66
N ALA A 65 5.99 -5.99 -14.15
CA ALA A 65 7.26 -6.41 -14.73
C ALA A 65 8.19 -7.07 -13.69
N LEU A 66 8.27 -6.52 -12.47
CA LEU A 66 9.06 -7.08 -11.38
C LEU A 66 8.53 -8.44 -10.92
N LYS A 67 7.19 -8.57 -10.81
CA LYS A 67 6.52 -9.85 -10.54
C LYS A 67 6.81 -10.87 -11.63
N HIS A 68 6.63 -10.51 -12.90
CA HIS A 68 6.89 -11.40 -14.03
C HIS A 68 8.35 -11.82 -14.13
N ALA A 69 9.29 -10.96 -13.73
CA ALA A 69 10.71 -11.29 -13.68
C ALA A 69 11.10 -12.17 -12.47
N GLY A 70 10.17 -12.46 -11.56
CA GLY A 70 10.44 -13.21 -10.33
C GLY A 70 11.32 -12.44 -9.33
N ILE A 71 11.37 -11.10 -9.44
CA ILE A 71 12.23 -10.25 -8.60
C ILE A 71 11.53 -9.89 -7.28
N ALA A 72 10.20 -9.75 -7.31
CA ALA A 72 9.41 -9.40 -6.14
C ALA A 72 8.06 -10.12 -6.17
N GLU A 73 7.64 -10.62 -5.01
CA GLU A 73 6.27 -11.09 -4.80
C GLU A 73 5.36 -9.88 -4.68
N VAL A 74 4.44 -9.72 -5.63
CA VAL A 74 3.51 -8.60 -5.68
C VAL A 74 2.08 -9.11 -5.87
N ASP A 75 1.23 -8.83 -4.89
CA ASP A 75 -0.18 -9.18 -4.94
C ASP A 75 -0.91 -8.40 -6.05
N GLU A 76 -1.91 -9.04 -6.66
CA GLU A 76 -2.72 -8.39 -7.69
C GLU A 76 -3.48 -7.17 -7.15
N ALA A 77 -3.78 -7.17 -5.85
CA ALA A 77 -4.37 -6.03 -5.16
C ALA A 77 -3.43 -4.82 -5.04
N GLU A 78 -2.11 -5.02 -5.11
CA GLU A 78 -1.12 -3.94 -5.12
C GLU A 78 -0.88 -3.39 -6.53
N ILE A 79 -1.04 -4.25 -7.54
CA ILE A 79 -1.00 -3.89 -8.96
C ILE A 79 -2.28 -3.12 -9.35
N ALA A 80 -3.42 -3.49 -8.77
CA ALA A 80 -4.70 -2.81 -8.93
C ALA A 80 -4.64 -1.39 -8.34
N ASP A 81 -4.27 -0.45 -9.18
CA ASP A 81 -4.05 0.94 -8.79
C ASP A 81 -5.36 1.64 -8.42
N ARG A 82 -5.66 1.74 -7.13
CA ARG A 82 -6.79 2.57 -6.63
C ARG A 82 -6.52 4.08 -6.76
N ARG A 83 -5.35 4.52 -7.24
CA ARG A 83 -5.02 5.95 -7.39
C ARG A 83 -5.56 6.58 -8.66
N ILE A 84 -6.17 5.84 -9.59
CA ILE A 84 -6.89 6.47 -10.72
C ILE A 84 -7.94 7.48 -10.19
N ALA A 85 -8.55 7.21 -9.03
CA ALA A 85 -9.46 8.16 -8.38
C ALA A 85 -8.74 9.40 -7.77
N ALA A 86 -7.51 9.27 -7.25
CA ALA A 86 -6.85 10.34 -6.49
C ALA A 86 -5.76 11.12 -7.27
N GLY A 87 -5.20 10.54 -8.34
CA GLY A 87 -4.18 11.16 -9.20
C GLY A 87 -4.76 12.00 -10.34
N ALA A 88 -5.97 11.66 -10.80
CA ALA A 88 -6.76 12.48 -11.71
C ALA A 88 -7.04 13.88 -11.15
N GLU A 89 -7.31 13.97 -9.85
CA GLU A 89 -7.57 15.24 -9.16
C GLU A 89 -6.30 16.11 -9.01
N ARG A 90 -5.13 15.49 -8.77
CA ARG A 90 -3.88 16.23 -8.49
C ARG A 90 -3.09 16.64 -9.72
N SER A 91 -3.25 15.95 -10.86
CA SER A 91 -2.39 16.17 -12.03
C SER A 91 -2.89 17.27 -12.97
N GLY A 92 -4.12 17.79 -12.84
CA GLY A 92 -4.66 18.83 -13.72
C GLY A 92 -4.77 18.43 -15.21
N LEU A 93 -4.30 17.24 -15.59
CA LEU A 93 -4.29 16.69 -16.94
C LEU A 93 -5.71 16.41 -17.47
N TRP A 94 -6.71 16.38 -16.59
CA TRP A 94 -8.12 16.26 -16.97
C TRP A 94 -8.69 17.54 -17.62
N ARG A 95 -7.98 18.68 -17.59
CA ARG A 95 -8.41 19.89 -18.32
C ARG A 95 -8.12 19.84 -19.82
N ALA A 96 -7.25 18.95 -20.31
CA ALA A 96 -6.91 18.89 -21.73
C ALA A 96 -7.92 18.11 -22.59
N ALA A 97 -8.79 17.29 -21.97
CA ALA A 97 -9.74 16.43 -22.69
C ALA A 97 -11.09 17.11 -23.03
N ARG A 98 -11.23 18.43 -22.85
CA ARG A 98 -12.50 19.16 -23.09
C ARG A 98 -12.41 20.34 -24.07
N SER A 99 -11.36 20.42 -24.87
CA SER A 99 -11.30 21.38 -25.98
C SER A 99 -10.85 20.70 -27.26
N ARG A 100 -11.83 20.07 -27.92
CA ARG A 100 -12.02 20.08 -29.39
C ARG A 100 -13.45 19.69 -29.68
#